data_AF-A0A3S9NNL7-F1
#
_entry.id   AF-A0A3S9NNL7-F1
#
_cell.length_a   1.000
_cell.length_b   1.000
_cell.length_c   1.000
_cell.angle_alpha   90.00
_cell.angle_beta   90.00
_cell.angle_gamma   90.00
#
_symmetry.space_group_name_H-M   'P 1'
#
loop_
_entity.id
_entity.type
_entity.pdbx_description
1 polymer ?
#
loop_
_entity_poly.entity_id
_entity_poly.type
_entity_poly.pdbx_seq_one_letter_code
_entity_poly.pdbx_strand_id
1 'polypeptide(L)'
;MPNKSRLFLKPFSSPLKYYSFLGFLVFLFCVGCNKDIPSFESLGNLEVKIISSDGIPEQNAVVKTEPSTVNLTTDITGKVLFNNIPVGKYKVIVNLSPSSESFDPNVIYEVEGVEIIKDGMESILFTLIESSKPLEEASLDIDFLLSRTYNVLKEDAFYNSEGYSLYWGDIGADLSFINPKSTMQDFLKLDSYDISPSNQIIDKVWSAHYQAIWSINLALDAIKQSDYSSPSNRDENELQAEFRFLRALLYFNLVKLYGNPVLVTSSVFELDAKFLQDKQGVLNLIEDDLKFSENYLTKSKISETASVYAAQALLGKFYLYLGGFPNFQNDKYLLAINQFEKITGQFFLEENYSDVFSTENESMNSEIIFTIPFESGDNETGGNSGVRWGPLGYALSDMLLLDDSFVEGFFSNLEELEEPIEFPLDITDSRFQNNIASFKVIAENTENDTNRNNWRPTKFITDYSISPKINNSSENFPLLRYADVLLMLAEAENALNGPTQKAYEALNEVMSRSISNGRQLPDNLGQRDFLLEVLQQRRLELCFEGQYKDDLIRNELLETTILDFNNRNQSAQKQFDSHEYIWPIPSSEVNSNPDIIQNPGY
;
A
#
# COMPACT_ATOMS: atom_id res chain seq x y z
N MET A 1 19.12 37.04 2.75
CA MET A 1 19.35 35.61 2.44
C MET A 1 17.98 34.97 2.27
N PRO A 2 17.81 34.07 1.29
CA PRO A 2 16.58 33.97 0.51
C PRO A 2 15.42 33.27 1.24
N ASN A 3 14.22 33.69 0.84
CA ASN A 3 12.91 33.14 1.17
C ASN A 3 12.89 31.61 1.16
N LYS A 4 12.33 31.01 2.22
CA LYS A 4 11.79 29.64 2.18
C LYS A 4 10.33 29.70 2.59
N SER A 5 9.47 29.64 1.57
CA SER A 5 8.05 29.36 1.71
C SER A 5 7.90 27.90 2.17
N ARG A 6 7.19 27.64 3.27
CA ARG A 6 6.75 26.28 3.64
C ARG A 6 5.24 26.28 3.85
N LEU A 7 4.57 25.50 3.01
CA LEU A 7 3.14 25.21 3.06
C LEU A 7 2.91 24.18 4.16
N PHE A 8 2.03 24.46 5.13
CA PHE A 8 1.55 23.46 6.08
C PHE A 8 0.27 22.83 5.53
N LEU A 9 0.28 21.51 5.33
CA LEU A 9 -0.94 20.70 5.23
C LEU A 9 -1.35 20.30 6.64
N LYS A 10 -2.57 20.69 7.05
CA LYS A 10 -3.26 20.16 8.23
C LYS A 10 -3.98 18.84 7.87
N PRO A 11 -4.31 18.00 8.87
CA PRO A 11 -4.42 16.56 8.73
C PRO A 11 -5.69 16.15 7.97
N PHE A 12 -5.55 15.23 7.03
CA PHE A 12 -6.68 14.51 6.46
C PHE A 12 -7.17 13.48 7.47
N SER A 13 -8.34 13.75 8.06
CA SER A 13 -9.18 12.74 8.70
C SER A 13 -10.52 12.71 7.96
N SER A 14 -10.87 11.52 7.43
CA SER A 14 -12.17 11.08 6.90
C SER A 14 -12.48 11.27 5.39
N PRO A 15 -13.32 10.38 4.80
CA PRO A 15 -13.17 9.90 3.42
C PRO A 15 -14.01 10.68 2.41
N LEU A 16 -13.40 11.06 1.28
CA LEU A 16 -14.09 11.74 0.19
C LEU A 16 -14.58 10.73 -0.86
N LYS A 17 -15.90 10.49 -0.81
CA LYS A 17 -16.72 10.13 -1.96
C LYS A 17 -16.66 11.26 -2.98
N TYR A 18 -16.20 10.99 -4.21
CA TYR A 18 -16.53 11.82 -5.36
C TYR A 18 -17.34 10.98 -6.36
N TYR A 19 -18.64 11.25 -6.40
CA TYR A 19 -19.49 10.91 -7.54
C TYR A 19 -19.51 12.09 -8.52
N SER A 20 -19.44 11.71 -9.80
CA SER A 20 -19.67 12.46 -11.03
C SER A 20 -20.65 13.63 -10.94
N PHE A 21 -20.37 14.70 -11.69
CA PHE A 21 -21.44 15.31 -12.50
C PHE A 21 -20.91 15.92 -13.80
N LEU A 22 -21.22 15.23 -14.89
CA LEU A 22 -21.22 15.71 -16.27
C LEU A 22 -22.42 16.63 -16.47
N GLY A 23 -22.27 17.80 -17.10
CA GLY A 23 -23.44 18.67 -17.31
C GLY A 23 -23.24 19.99 -18.07
N PHE A 24 -23.07 19.88 -19.38
CA PHE A 24 -23.69 20.72 -20.42
C PHE A 24 -23.41 22.24 -20.53
N LEU A 25 -22.87 22.58 -21.69
CA LEU A 25 -22.72 23.90 -22.32
C LEU A 25 -24.02 24.23 -23.09
N VAL A 26 -24.75 25.32 -22.76
CA VAL A 26 -25.70 25.98 -23.71
C VAL A 26 -25.76 27.49 -23.45
N PHE A 27 -25.66 28.24 -24.55
CA PHE A 27 -25.71 29.69 -24.70
C PHE A 27 -27.12 30.32 -24.51
N LEU A 28 -27.11 31.62 -24.19
CA LEU A 28 -28.23 32.57 -24.13
C LEU A 28 -29.17 32.59 -25.36
N PHE A 29 -30.46 32.89 -25.13
CA PHE A 29 -31.19 33.95 -25.85
C PHE A 29 -32.32 34.58 -25.00
N CYS A 30 -32.53 35.88 -25.23
CA CYS A 30 -33.34 36.85 -24.48
C CYS A 30 -34.87 36.83 -24.74
N VAL A 31 -35.54 37.74 -23.99
CA VAL A 31 -36.87 38.37 -24.14
C VAL A 31 -37.96 37.66 -23.32
N GLY A 32 -38.67 38.26 -22.36
CA GLY A 32 -38.84 39.64 -21.89
C GLY A 32 -40.28 39.80 -21.40
N CYS A 33 -40.50 40.34 -20.19
CA CYS A 33 -41.60 41.25 -19.80
C CYS A 33 -41.83 41.29 -18.27
N ASN A 34 -41.61 42.49 -17.72
CA ASN A 34 -42.28 43.16 -16.61
C ASN A 34 -43.06 42.35 -15.56
N LYS A 35 -42.65 42.54 -14.30
CA LYS A 35 -43.43 43.32 -13.32
C LYS A 35 -42.51 43.87 -12.22
N ASP A 36 -42.45 45.19 -12.15
CA ASP A 36 -41.94 45.94 -10.99
C ASP A 36 -42.74 45.57 -9.73
N ILE A 37 -42.03 45.33 -8.64
CA ILE A 37 -42.01 46.10 -7.39
C ILE A 37 -40.76 45.62 -6.65
N PRO A 38 -39.71 46.43 -6.43
CA PRO A 38 -38.70 46.05 -5.45
C PRO A 38 -39.41 46.02 -4.11
N SER A 39 -39.50 44.83 -3.51
CA SER A 39 -39.83 44.71 -2.09
C SER A 39 -38.90 45.67 -1.34
N PHE A 40 -39.46 46.61 -0.59
CA PHE A 40 -38.68 47.40 0.36
C PHE A 40 -37.98 46.39 1.27
N GLU A 41 -36.69 46.14 1.04
CA GLU A 41 -35.88 45.38 1.97
C GLU A 41 -35.97 46.12 3.29
N SER A 42 -36.58 45.48 4.28
CA SER A 42 -36.58 46.00 5.64
C SER A 42 -35.13 46.22 6.05
N LEU A 43 -34.81 47.41 6.56
CA LEU A 43 -33.46 47.77 6.96
C LEU A 43 -33.32 47.67 8.49
N GLY A 44 -32.11 47.35 8.94
CA GLY A 44 -31.70 47.34 10.34
C GLY A 44 -30.30 47.93 10.51
N ASN A 45 -29.80 47.95 11.75
CA ASN A 45 -28.48 48.48 12.09
C ASN A 45 -27.62 47.45 12.84
N LEU A 46 -26.32 47.46 12.59
CA LEU A 46 -25.34 46.60 13.26
C LEU A 46 -24.20 47.44 13.83
N GLU A 47 -24.03 47.41 15.16
CA GLU A 47 -22.83 47.94 15.84
C GLU A 47 -21.84 46.80 16.09
N VAL A 48 -20.59 46.97 15.67
CA VAL A 48 -19.49 46.06 16.00
C VAL A 48 -18.49 46.83 16.86
N LYS A 49 -18.18 46.30 18.05
CA LYS A 49 -17.19 46.83 18.96
C LYS A 49 -16.04 45.84 19.14
N ILE A 50 -14.82 46.31 19.02
CA ILE A 50 -13.60 45.51 19.17
C ILE A 50 -12.80 46.05 20.35
N ILE A 51 -12.48 45.18 21.29
CA ILE A 51 -11.64 45.46 22.45
C ILE A 51 -10.56 44.39 22.60
N SER A 52 -9.40 44.77 23.12
CA SER A 52 -8.37 43.83 23.57
C SER A 52 -8.80 43.10 24.86
N SER A 53 -8.10 42.03 25.22
CA SER A 53 -8.28 41.30 26.48
C SER A 53 -8.12 42.19 27.72
N ASP A 54 -7.34 43.26 27.61
CA ASP A 54 -7.11 44.25 28.68
C ASP A 54 -8.16 45.37 28.67
N GLY A 55 -9.18 45.27 27.80
CA GLY A 55 -10.31 46.19 27.72
C GLY A 55 -10.03 47.49 26.94
N ILE A 56 -8.93 47.56 26.19
CA ILE A 56 -8.56 48.72 25.38
C ILE A 56 -9.28 48.64 24.02
N PRO A 57 -9.96 49.70 23.54
CA PRO A 57 -10.61 49.66 22.23
C PRO A 57 -9.62 49.67 21.05
N GLU A 58 -9.92 48.88 20.02
CA GLU A 58 -9.05 48.75 18.83
C GLU A 58 -9.43 49.72 17.72
N GLN A 59 -8.57 50.71 17.46
CA GLN A 59 -8.76 51.72 16.43
C GLN A 59 -8.21 51.26 15.07
N ASN A 60 -8.85 51.70 13.98
CA ASN A 60 -8.43 51.46 12.60
C ASN A 60 -8.57 50.01 12.09
N ALA A 61 -9.25 49.14 12.83
CA ALA A 61 -9.60 47.81 12.35
C ALA A 61 -10.65 47.91 11.24
N VAL A 62 -10.46 47.20 10.13
CA VAL A 62 -11.40 47.15 9.01
C VAL A 62 -12.40 46.03 9.26
N VAL A 63 -13.67 46.38 9.32
CA VAL A 63 -14.79 45.47 9.52
C VAL A 63 -15.59 45.36 8.22
N LYS A 64 -15.88 44.12 7.82
CA LYS A 64 -16.68 43.76 6.65
C LYS A 64 -17.80 42.81 7.05
N THR A 65 -18.89 42.81 6.30
CA THR A 65 -19.97 41.82 6.41
C THR A 65 -20.03 40.91 5.18
N GLU A 66 -20.62 39.72 5.29
CA GLU A 66 -21.00 38.86 4.15
C GLU A 66 -22.44 38.38 4.31
N PRO A 67 -23.34 38.59 3.32
CA PRO A 67 -23.10 39.27 2.04
C PRO A 67 -22.69 40.75 2.21
N SER A 68 -21.77 41.22 1.36
CA SER A 68 -21.05 42.48 1.56
C SER A 68 -21.94 43.71 1.52
N THR A 69 -22.03 44.43 2.63
CA THR A 69 -22.75 45.71 2.69
C THR A 69 -21.83 46.89 2.38
N VAL A 70 -20.79 47.13 3.19
CA VAL A 70 -19.70 48.12 3.00
C VAL A 70 -18.50 47.65 3.86
N ASN A 71 -17.27 48.09 3.56
CA ASN A 71 -16.14 47.96 4.50
C ASN A 71 -16.02 49.25 5.31
N LEU A 72 -16.05 49.16 6.63
CA LEU A 72 -15.92 50.31 7.52
C LEU A 72 -14.76 50.12 8.48
N THR A 73 -14.24 51.21 9.02
CA THR A 73 -13.07 51.20 9.91
C THR A 73 -13.48 51.65 11.31
N THR A 74 -12.97 50.99 12.35
CA THR A 74 -13.30 51.35 13.74
C THR A 74 -12.77 52.74 14.12
N ASP A 75 -13.59 53.46 14.88
CA ASP A 75 -13.23 54.75 15.45
C ASP A 75 -12.32 54.62 16.70
N ILE A 76 -12.00 55.76 17.32
CA ILE A 76 -11.18 55.82 18.55
C ILE A 76 -11.78 55.07 19.75
N THR A 77 -13.04 54.66 19.67
CA THR A 77 -13.74 53.87 20.70
C THR A 77 -13.84 52.39 20.35
N GLY A 78 -13.15 51.98 19.28
CA GLY A 78 -13.13 50.61 18.76
C GLY A 78 -14.43 50.18 18.13
N LYS A 79 -15.27 51.13 17.72
CA LYS A 79 -16.62 50.86 17.23
C LYS A 79 -16.79 51.17 15.76
N VAL A 80 -17.69 50.43 15.13
CA VAL A 80 -18.19 50.71 13.79
C VAL A 80 -19.69 50.43 13.72
N LEU A 81 -20.42 51.25 12.97
CA LEU A 81 -21.87 51.17 12.85
C LEU A 81 -22.28 51.06 11.38
N PHE A 82 -22.85 49.91 11.02
CA PHE A 82 -23.50 49.70 9.73
C PHE A 82 -24.96 50.11 9.85
N ASN A 83 -25.30 51.26 9.27
CA ASN A 83 -26.66 51.78 9.28
C ASN A 83 -27.42 51.37 8.02
N ASN A 84 -28.72 51.13 8.18
CA ASN A 84 -29.65 50.89 7.08
C ASN A 84 -29.22 49.74 6.16
N ILE A 85 -28.75 48.63 6.74
CA ILE A 85 -28.40 47.42 6.00
C ILE A 85 -29.61 46.47 5.90
N PRO A 86 -29.72 45.65 4.84
CA PRO A 86 -30.84 44.70 4.71
C PRO A 86 -30.97 43.77 5.92
N VAL A 87 -32.20 43.44 6.29
CA VAL A 87 -32.50 42.43 7.32
C VAL A 87 -32.10 41.05 6.81
N GLY A 88 -31.37 40.29 7.62
CA GLY A 88 -30.83 38.99 7.23
C GLY A 88 -29.72 38.49 8.13
N LYS A 89 -29.16 37.33 7.78
CA LYS A 89 -28.02 36.74 8.46
C LYS A 89 -26.72 37.18 7.80
N TYR A 90 -25.79 37.66 8.63
CA TYR A 90 -24.49 38.12 8.21
C TYR A 90 -23.37 37.34 8.89
N LYS A 91 -22.27 37.19 8.15
CA LYS A 91 -20.94 36.90 8.70
C LYS A 91 -20.19 38.22 8.85
N VAL A 92 -19.61 38.49 10.02
CA VAL A 92 -18.82 39.71 10.28
C VAL A 92 -17.36 39.33 10.34
N ILE A 93 -16.52 40.01 9.58
CA ILE A 93 -15.09 39.76 9.40
C ILE A 93 -14.32 41.01 9.83
N VAL A 94 -13.30 40.84 10.65
CA VAL A 94 -12.45 41.92 11.20
C VAL A 94 -11.00 41.68 10.79
N ASN A 95 -10.39 42.69 10.17
CA ASN A 95 -8.98 42.74 9.84
C ASN A 95 -8.32 43.88 10.64
N LEU A 96 -7.26 43.57 11.38
CA LEU A 96 -6.57 44.58 12.18
C LEU A 96 -5.61 45.41 11.33
N SER A 97 -5.42 46.68 11.70
CA SER A 97 -4.50 47.59 11.01
C SER A 97 -3.04 47.17 11.25
N PRO A 98 -2.11 47.35 10.29
CA PRO A 98 -0.68 47.08 10.49
C PRO A 98 -0.03 47.87 11.64
N SER A 99 -0.71 48.89 12.16
CA SER A 99 -0.27 49.71 13.29
C SER A 99 -0.66 49.15 14.67
N SER A 100 -1.39 48.03 14.75
CA SER A 100 -1.73 47.40 16.04
C SER A 100 -0.50 46.68 16.59
N GLU A 101 0.32 47.37 17.39
CA GLU A 101 1.52 46.79 18.02
C GLU A 101 1.20 45.59 18.93
N SER A 102 -0.07 45.42 19.31
CA SER A 102 -0.59 44.40 20.24
C SER A 102 -1.12 43.11 19.58
N PHE A 103 -1.34 43.06 18.26
CA PHE A 103 -1.97 41.91 17.59
C PHE A 103 -1.46 41.71 16.16
N ASP A 104 -1.41 40.45 15.69
CA ASP A 104 -0.94 40.11 14.35
C ASP A 104 -1.96 40.58 13.27
N PRO A 105 -1.60 41.53 12.39
CA PRO A 105 -2.48 42.02 11.34
C PRO A 105 -2.81 40.96 10.27
N ASN A 106 -2.15 39.80 10.28
CA ASN A 106 -2.40 38.70 9.34
C ASN A 106 -3.46 37.70 9.83
N VAL A 107 -3.97 37.85 11.05
CA VAL A 107 -5.02 36.98 11.59
C VAL A 107 -6.40 37.60 11.30
N ILE A 108 -7.26 36.83 10.64
CA ILE A 108 -8.65 37.22 10.33
C ILE A 108 -9.54 36.73 11.47
N TYR A 109 -10.32 37.64 12.06
CA TYR A 109 -11.31 37.30 13.10
C TYR A 109 -12.72 37.34 12.51
N GLU A 110 -13.52 36.31 12.74
CA GLU A 110 -14.87 36.23 12.16
C GLU A 110 -15.93 35.67 13.11
N VAL A 111 -17.16 36.16 12.98
CA VAL A 111 -18.36 35.66 13.68
C VAL A 111 -19.46 35.43 12.65
N GLU A 112 -20.01 34.22 12.63
CA GLU A 112 -21.09 33.83 11.72
C GLU A 112 -22.47 33.87 12.39
N GLY A 113 -23.52 34.08 11.60
CA GLY A 113 -24.90 33.92 12.05
C GLY A 113 -25.51 35.13 12.75
N VAL A 114 -24.95 36.33 12.55
CA VAL A 114 -25.47 37.59 13.10
C VAL A 114 -26.79 37.92 12.42
N GLU A 115 -27.90 37.92 13.16
CA GLU A 115 -29.23 38.13 12.61
C GLU A 115 -29.70 39.57 12.83
N ILE A 116 -29.78 40.36 11.74
CA ILE A 116 -30.23 41.75 11.78
C ILE A 116 -31.74 41.78 11.59
N ILE A 117 -32.45 42.32 12.57
CA ILE A 117 -33.91 42.47 12.56
C ILE A 117 -34.34 43.90 12.22
N LYS A 118 -35.55 44.04 11.69
CA LYS A 118 -36.10 45.33 11.24
C LYS A 118 -36.21 46.34 12.39
N ASP A 119 -35.79 47.58 12.14
CA ASP A 119 -35.81 48.69 13.10
C ASP A 119 -35.06 48.42 14.43
N GLY A 120 -34.25 47.35 14.48
CA GLY A 120 -33.44 46.94 15.62
C GLY A 120 -31.96 47.34 15.48
N MET A 121 -31.24 47.27 16.59
CA MET A 121 -29.78 47.38 16.64
C MET A 121 -29.22 46.11 17.26
N GLU A 122 -28.40 45.39 16.50
CA GLU A 122 -27.62 44.27 17.02
C GLU A 122 -26.21 44.77 17.39
N SER A 123 -25.65 44.30 18.51
CA SER A 123 -24.34 44.72 19.00
C SER A 123 -23.44 43.54 19.26
N ILE A 124 -22.31 43.47 18.55
CA ILE A 124 -21.31 42.40 18.71
C ILE A 124 -20.08 42.95 19.41
N LEU A 125 -19.60 42.24 20.43
CA LEU A 125 -18.35 42.52 21.10
C LEU A 125 -17.30 41.47 20.72
N PHE A 126 -16.25 41.89 20.02
CA PHE A 126 -15.03 41.10 19.83
C PHE A 126 -14.07 41.40 20.98
N THR A 127 -13.69 40.36 21.74
CA THR A 127 -12.59 40.44 22.71
C THR A 127 -11.38 39.71 22.12
N LEU A 128 -10.34 40.46 21.75
CA LEU A 128 -9.10 39.90 21.21
C LEU A 128 -8.26 39.32 22.35
N ILE A 129 -8.07 38.01 22.35
CA ILE A 129 -7.19 37.32 23.30
C ILE A 129 -5.81 37.23 22.67
N GLU A 130 -4.80 37.75 23.36
CA GLU A 130 -3.40 37.62 22.98
C GLU A 130 -3.06 36.13 22.77
N SER A 131 -2.63 35.74 21.57
CA SER A 131 -2.17 34.37 21.31
C SER A 131 -0.81 34.18 21.97
N SER A 132 -0.80 33.98 23.29
CA SER A 132 0.39 33.65 24.07
C SER A 132 0.78 32.19 23.82
N LYS A 133 1.33 31.96 22.63
CA LYS A 133 2.43 31.02 22.36
C LYS A 133 2.77 31.16 20.87
N PRO A 134 4.01 31.53 20.49
CA PRO A 134 4.50 31.08 19.19
C PRO A 134 4.26 29.56 19.15
N LEU A 135 3.81 29.02 18.00
CA LEU A 135 3.88 27.58 17.80
C LEU A 135 5.34 27.20 18.04
N GLU A 136 5.65 26.63 19.21
CA GLU A 136 6.93 25.98 19.41
C GLU A 136 7.00 24.92 18.32
N GLU A 137 8.04 25.00 17.50
CA GLU A 137 8.33 24.03 16.47
C GLU A 137 8.50 22.69 17.18
N ALA A 138 7.43 21.89 17.20
CA ALA A 138 7.49 20.56 17.77
C ALA A 138 8.40 19.74 16.84
N SER A 139 9.57 19.37 17.35
CA SER A 139 10.50 18.47 16.66
C SER A 139 9.75 17.22 16.19
N LEU A 140 10.00 16.76 14.96
CA LEU A 140 9.30 15.63 14.35
C LEU A 140 9.30 14.41 15.28
N ASP A 141 8.13 13.89 15.63
CA ASP A 141 8.02 12.62 16.38
C ASP A 141 8.30 11.46 15.42
N ILE A 142 9.51 10.93 15.47
CA ILE A 142 9.95 9.86 14.56
C ILE A 142 9.41 8.50 14.99
N ASP A 143 9.04 8.30 16.25
CA ASP A 143 8.38 7.07 16.69
C ASP A 143 6.98 6.96 16.09
N PHE A 144 6.23 8.08 16.14
CA PHE A 144 4.94 8.17 15.49
C PHE A 144 5.06 8.00 13.98
N LEU A 145 6.02 8.68 13.34
CA LEU A 145 6.21 8.57 11.89
C LEU A 145 6.62 7.15 11.47
N LEU A 146 7.44 6.46 12.25
CA LEU A 146 7.82 5.08 11.99
C LEU A 146 6.60 4.15 12.07
N SER A 147 5.80 4.26 13.14
CA SER A 147 4.55 3.51 13.29
C SER A 147 3.59 3.78 12.12
N ARG A 148 3.46 5.04 11.68
CA ARG A 148 2.68 5.40 10.50
C ARG A 148 3.22 4.76 9.23
N THR A 149 4.54 4.71 9.06
CA THR A 149 5.17 4.12 7.87
C THR A 149 4.90 2.61 7.79
N TYR A 150 4.98 1.89 8.92
CA TYR A 150 4.56 0.49 8.98
C TYR A 150 3.08 0.30 8.65
N ASN A 151 2.21 1.16 9.19
CA ASN A 151 0.77 1.06 8.94
C ASN A 151 0.39 1.29 7.47
N VAL A 152 1.12 2.12 6.73
CA VAL A 152 0.90 2.34 5.29
C VAL A 152 1.05 1.05 4.49
N LEU A 153 1.90 0.09 4.93
CA LEU A 153 2.07 -1.19 4.25
C LEU A 153 0.78 -2.03 4.19
N LYS A 154 -0.22 -1.73 5.06
CA LYS A 154 -1.51 -2.41 5.11
C LYS A 154 -2.50 -1.92 4.04
N GLU A 155 -2.16 -0.90 3.26
CA GLU A 155 -3.05 -0.37 2.22
C GLU A 155 -3.01 -1.22 0.94
N ASP A 156 -4.06 -1.14 0.10
CA ASP A 156 -4.19 -1.89 -1.16
C ASP A 156 -3.10 -1.57 -2.19
N ALA A 157 -2.41 -0.45 -2.07
CA ALA A 157 -1.26 -0.14 -2.95
C ALA A 157 0.01 -0.93 -2.56
N PHE A 158 -0.01 -1.57 -1.38
CA PHE A 158 1.08 -2.34 -0.79
C PHE A 158 0.64 -3.77 -0.54
N TYR A 159 0.30 -4.21 0.67
CA TYR A 159 0.15 -5.64 1.01
C TYR A 159 -1.25 -6.08 1.47
N ASN A 160 -2.29 -5.26 1.30
CA ASN A 160 -3.66 -5.75 1.49
C ASN A 160 -4.09 -6.70 0.35
N SER A 161 -5.31 -7.25 0.42
CA SER A 161 -5.83 -8.27 -0.49
C SER A 161 -5.89 -7.86 -1.97
N GLU A 162 -5.96 -6.56 -2.25
CA GLU A 162 -5.90 -6.03 -3.60
C GLU A 162 -4.48 -5.68 -4.04
N GLY A 163 -3.53 -5.68 -3.11
CA GLY A 163 -2.17 -5.20 -3.30
C GLY A 163 -1.23 -6.26 -3.85
N TYR A 164 -0.14 -6.47 -3.11
CA TYR A 164 1.08 -7.09 -3.57
C TYR A 164 0.81 -8.49 -4.11
N SER A 165 0.02 -9.32 -3.41
CA SER A 165 -0.19 -10.69 -3.83
C SER A 165 -0.86 -10.78 -5.23
N LEU A 166 -1.88 -9.96 -5.48
CA LEU A 166 -2.56 -9.87 -6.79
C LEU A 166 -1.71 -9.14 -7.83
N TYR A 167 -1.21 -7.94 -7.55
CA TYR A 167 -0.45 -7.16 -8.53
C TYR A 167 0.82 -7.85 -9.00
N TRP A 168 1.40 -8.68 -8.13
CA TRP A 168 2.75 -9.14 -8.27
C TRP A 168 2.87 -10.61 -8.68
N GLY A 169 2.06 -11.52 -8.14
CA GLY A 169 2.43 -12.94 -8.17
C GLY A 169 1.32 -13.94 -8.37
N ASP A 170 0.09 -13.61 -7.97
CA ASP A 170 -1.00 -14.60 -7.91
C ASP A 170 -1.84 -14.64 -9.20
N ILE A 171 -1.88 -13.52 -9.93
CA ILE A 171 -2.47 -13.37 -11.26
C ILE A 171 -1.41 -13.00 -12.30
N GLY A 172 -1.73 -13.11 -13.58
CA GLY A 172 -0.78 -12.91 -14.69
C GLY A 172 0.24 -14.05 -14.87
N ALA A 173 0.10 -15.14 -14.13
CA ALA A 173 0.84 -16.41 -14.30
C ALA A 173 -0.16 -17.57 -14.38
N ASP A 174 0.16 -18.75 -13.82
CA ASP A 174 -0.68 -19.95 -13.85
C ASP A 174 -1.04 -20.49 -12.44
N LEU A 175 -1.07 -19.65 -11.41
CA LEU A 175 -1.63 -20.02 -10.09
C LEU A 175 -3.15 -19.86 -10.09
N SER A 176 -3.56 -18.61 -10.28
CA SER A 176 -4.95 -18.19 -10.38
C SER A 176 -5.10 -17.18 -11.51
N PHE A 177 -6.34 -16.94 -11.92
CA PHE A 177 -6.66 -15.95 -12.92
C PHE A 177 -7.98 -15.29 -12.59
N ILE A 178 -8.19 -14.08 -13.10
CA ILE A 178 -9.42 -13.35 -12.85
C ILE A 178 -10.51 -13.97 -13.72
N ASN A 179 -11.65 -14.29 -13.11
CA ASN A 179 -12.81 -14.79 -13.81
C ASN A 179 -13.19 -13.81 -14.92
N PRO A 180 -13.25 -14.25 -16.19
CA PRO A 180 -13.61 -13.38 -17.32
C PRO A 180 -14.99 -12.71 -17.20
N LYS A 181 -15.85 -13.20 -16.29
CA LYS A 181 -17.17 -12.63 -15.99
C LYS A 181 -17.14 -11.59 -14.85
N SER A 182 -15.99 -11.35 -14.23
CA SER A 182 -15.82 -10.39 -13.15
C SER A 182 -16.15 -8.97 -13.61
N THR A 183 -16.77 -8.19 -12.73
CA THR A 183 -17.03 -6.76 -12.96
C THR A 183 -15.81 -5.89 -12.65
N MET A 184 -14.73 -6.47 -12.10
CA MET A 184 -13.50 -5.78 -11.70
C MET A 184 -12.54 -5.65 -12.89
N GLN A 185 -12.86 -4.75 -13.81
CA GLN A 185 -12.20 -4.62 -15.11
C GLN A 185 -10.71 -4.29 -15.04
N ASP A 186 -10.25 -3.51 -14.04
CA ASP A 186 -8.84 -3.16 -13.94
C ASP A 186 -7.96 -4.37 -13.57
N PHE A 187 -8.46 -5.28 -12.72
CA PHE A 187 -7.77 -6.54 -12.41
C PHE A 187 -7.78 -7.51 -13.58
N LEU A 188 -8.89 -7.58 -14.34
CA LEU A 188 -8.94 -8.35 -15.58
C LEU A 188 -7.85 -7.91 -16.56
N LYS A 189 -7.68 -6.60 -16.73
CA LYS A 189 -6.63 -6.03 -17.59
C LYS A 189 -5.23 -6.35 -17.11
N LEU A 190 -4.99 -6.28 -15.80
CA LEU A 190 -3.70 -6.70 -15.23
C LEU A 190 -3.42 -8.19 -15.48
N ASP A 191 -4.42 -9.04 -15.28
CA ASP A 191 -4.30 -10.49 -15.44
C ASP A 191 -4.14 -10.91 -16.91
N SER A 192 -4.77 -10.19 -17.84
CA SER A 192 -4.70 -10.46 -19.28
C SER A 192 -3.57 -9.74 -20.00
N TYR A 193 -2.74 -8.97 -19.29
CA TYR A 193 -1.71 -8.09 -19.87
C TYR A 193 -2.27 -7.04 -20.85
N ASP A 194 -3.50 -6.57 -20.65
CA ASP A 194 -4.06 -5.40 -21.36
C ASP A 194 -3.76 -4.12 -20.57
N ILE A 195 -2.48 -3.84 -20.38
CA ILE A 195 -1.99 -2.79 -19.50
C ILE A 195 -1.59 -1.55 -20.30
N SER A 196 -2.00 -0.36 -19.83
CA SER A 196 -1.58 0.92 -20.41
C SER A 196 -0.96 1.83 -19.36
N PRO A 197 -0.11 2.80 -19.76
CA PRO A 197 0.40 3.84 -18.86
C PRO A 197 -0.68 4.67 -18.16
N SER A 198 -1.93 4.64 -18.61
CA SER A 198 -3.07 5.34 -18.00
C SER A 198 -3.88 4.48 -17.02
N ASN A 199 -3.46 3.25 -16.74
CA ASN A 199 -4.14 2.37 -15.79
C ASN A 199 -4.07 2.96 -14.37
N GLN A 200 -5.21 3.02 -13.68
CA GLN A 200 -5.33 3.65 -12.36
C GLN A 200 -4.58 2.89 -11.26
N ILE A 201 -4.50 1.56 -11.36
CA ILE A 201 -3.76 0.74 -10.39
C ILE A 201 -2.27 1.06 -10.47
N ILE A 202 -1.74 1.18 -11.68
CA ILE A 202 -0.33 1.51 -11.93
C ILE A 202 0.01 2.89 -11.36
N ASP A 203 -0.83 3.89 -11.62
CA ASP A 203 -0.65 5.23 -11.03
C ASP A 203 -0.73 5.22 -9.48
N LYS A 204 -1.71 4.50 -8.93
CA LYS A 204 -1.92 4.38 -7.47
C LYS A 204 -0.72 3.71 -6.79
N VAL A 205 -0.23 2.60 -7.33
CA VAL A 205 0.91 1.87 -6.76
C VAL A 205 2.17 2.73 -6.81
N TRP A 206 2.48 3.36 -7.95
CA TRP A 206 3.63 4.26 -8.08
C TRP A 206 3.59 5.41 -7.06
N SER A 207 2.49 6.16 -7.05
CA SER A 207 2.35 7.35 -6.20
C SER A 207 2.39 7.01 -4.70
N ALA A 208 1.74 5.92 -4.29
CA ALA A 208 1.75 5.49 -2.89
C ALA A 208 3.17 5.14 -2.41
N HIS A 209 3.96 4.40 -3.21
CA HIS A 209 5.34 4.06 -2.86
C HIS A 209 6.21 5.32 -2.69
N TYR A 210 6.09 6.31 -3.58
CA TYR A 210 6.84 7.56 -3.45
C TYR A 210 6.40 8.42 -2.26
N GLN A 211 5.12 8.43 -1.90
CA GLN A 211 4.63 9.11 -0.68
C GLN A 211 5.22 8.48 0.60
N ALA A 212 5.28 7.14 0.65
CA ALA A 212 5.91 6.42 1.76
C ALA A 212 7.43 6.67 1.80
N ILE A 213 8.12 6.62 0.66
CA ILE A 213 9.56 6.94 0.54
C ILE A 213 9.84 8.38 0.98
N TRP A 214 9.00 9.35 0.60
CA TRP A 214 9.14 10.73 1.03
C TRP A 214 9.03 10.87 2.55
N SER A 215 8.05 10.19 3.15
CA SER A 215 7.85 10.15 4.61
C SER A 215 9.07 9.55 5.32
N ILE A 216 9.66 8.49 4.77
CA ILE A 216 10.89 7.90 5.30
C ILE A 216 12.07 8.86 5.18
N ASN A 217 12.24 9.51 4.02
CA ASN A 217 13.31 10.47 3.82
C ASN A 217 13.18 11.67 4.76
N LEU A 218 11.95 12.08 5.11
CA LEU A 218 11.68 13.13 6.09
C LEU A 218 12.22 12.73 7.47
N ALA A 219 11.96 11.51 7.91
CA ALA A 219 12.52 10.96 9.15
C ALA A 219 14.05 10.91 9.11
N LEU A 220 14.64 10.36 8.03
CA LEU A 220 16.09 10.23 7.91
C LEU A 220 16.81 11.59 7.86
N ASP A 221 16.21 12.58 7.18
CA ASP A 221 16.73 13.96 7.15
C ASP A 221 16.63 14.63 8.53
N ALA A 222 15.53 14.41 9.27
CA ALA A 222 15.33 14.92 10.62
C ALA A 222 16.32 14.31 11.62
N ILE A 223 16.54 12.99 11.56
CA ILE A 223 17.55 12.30 12.38
C ILE A 223 18.95 12.87 12.10
N LYS A 224 19.32 12.99 10.82
CA LYS A 224 20.62 13.54 10.41
C LYS A 224 20.84 14.98 10.88
N GLN A 225 19.77 15.77 10.99
CA GLN A 225 19.81 17.15 11.47
C GLN A 225 19.64 17.27 12.99
N SER A 226 19.40 16.15 13.68
CA SER A 226 19.02 16.10 15.10
C SER A 226 17.80 16.97 15.41
N ASP A 227 16.87 17.08 14.46
CA ASP A 227 15.62 17.85 14.53
C ASP A 227 14.41 16.91 14.68
N TYR A 228 14.42 16.12 15.76
CA TYR A 228 13.39 15.14 16.03
C TYR A 228 13.20 14.91 17.52
N SER A 229 12.05 14.32 17.87
CA SER A 229 11.80 13.71 19.18
C SER A 229 11.56 12.22 19.01
N SER A 230 12.06 11.44 19.96
CA SER A 230 11.75 10.02 20.08
C SER A 230 11.26 9.75 21.51
N PRO A 231 9.95 9.84 21.77
CA PRO A 231 9.38 9.53 23.08
C PRO A 231 9.75 8.13 23.60
N SER A 232 9.99 7.18 22.70
CA SER A 232 10.38 5.80 23.06
C SER A 232 11.84 5.69 23.54
N ASN A 233 12.67 6.71 23.33
CA ASN A 233 14.11 6.74 23.62
C ASN A 233 14.89 5.56 23.02
N ARG A 234 14.53 5.15 21.80
CA ARG A 234 15.23 4.09 21.06
C ARG A 234 16.57 4.56 20.51
N ASP A 235 17.46 3.60 20.24
CA ASP A 235 18.77 3.91 19.66
C ASP A 235 18.60 4.57 18.28
N GLU A 236 19.35 5.63 18.02
CA GLU A 236 19.23 6.40 16.79
C GLU A 236 19.60 5.55 15.56
N ASN A 237 20.59 4.66 15.66
CA ASN A 237 20.94 3.79 14.53
C ASN A 237 19.85 2.73 14.31
N GLU A 238 19.26 2.20 15.37
CA GLU A 238 18.12 1.26 15.26
C GLU A 238 16.92 1.92 14.55
N LEU A 239 16.57 3.15 14.93
CA LEU A 239 15.50 3.90 14.25
C LEU A 239 15.82 4.16 12.78
N GLN A 240 17.04 4.61 12.47
CA GLN A 240 17.49 4.76 11.08
C GLN A 240 17.42 3.44 10.31
N ALA A 241 17.79 2.33 10.97
CA ALA A 241 17.85 1.00 10.37
C ALA A 241 16.46 0.49 9.99
N GLU A 242 15.42 0.77 10.76
CA GLU A 242 14.05 0.41 10.38
C GLU A 242 13.53 1.24 9.22
N PHE A 243 13.74 2.56 9.25
CA PHE A 243 13.37 3.44 8.14
C PHE A 243 14.06 3.01 6.84
N ARG A 244 15.35 2.68 6.90
CA ARG A 244 16.13 2.17 5.76
C ARG A 244 15.63 0.81 5.28
N PHE A 245 15.30 -0.11 6.17
CA PHE A 245 14.69 -1.39 5.80
C PHE A 245 13.40 -1.19 5.01
N LEU A 246 12.50 -0.31 5.50
CA LEU A 246 11.25 0.03 4.84
C LEU A 246 11.50 0.71 3.48
N ARG A 247 12.48 1.62 3.39
CA ARG A 247 12.83 2.26 2.12
C ARG A 247 13.38 1.27 1.10
N ALA A 248 14.22 0.34 1.55
CA ALA A 248 14.74 -0.72 0.70
C ALA A 248 13.62 -1.63 0.19
N LEU A 249 12.66 -1.99 1.04
CA LEU A 249 11.49 -2.76 0.64
C LEU A 249 10.66 -2.04 -0.44
N LEU A 250 10.37 -0.76 -0.24
CA LEU A 250 9.58 0.04 -1.17
C LEU A 250 10.29 0.25 -2.51
N TYR A 251 11.59 0.52 -2.50
CA TYR A 251 12.36 0.60 -3.74
C TYR A 251 12.52 -0.75 -4.43
N PHE A 252 12.63 -1.83 -3.68
CA PHE A 252 12.66 -3.16 -4.25
C PHE A 252 11.33 -3.51 -4.94
N ASN A 253 10.21 -3.04 -4.39
CA ASN A 253 8.92 -3.10 -5.06
C ASN A 253 8.91 -2.26 -6.35
N LEU A 254 9.38 -1.02 -6.30
CA LEU A 254 9.39 -0.16 -7.48
C LEU A 254 10.29 -0.70 -8.60
N VAL A 255 11.49 -1.20 -8.29
CA VAL A 255 12.43 -1.66 -9.33
C VAL A 255 11.95 -2.91 -10.04
N LYS A 256 11.28 -3.82 -9.33
CA LYS A 256 10.79 -5.04 -9.96
C LYS A 256 9.44 -4.81 -10.69
N LEU A 257 8.56 -3.91 -10.21
CA LEU A 257 7.34 -3.54 -10.96
C LEU A 257 7.63 -2.66 -12.17
N TYR A 258 8.42 -1.59 -11.98
CA TYR A 258 8.55 -0.53 -13.00
C TYR A 258 9.90 -0.54 -13.71
N GLY A 259 10.83 -1.40 -13.30
CA GLY A 259 12.15 -1.53 -13.92
C GLY A 259 13.11 -0.37 -13.61
N ASN A 260 12.74 0.87 -13.94
CA ASN A 260 13.59 2.06 -13.87
C ASN A 260 12.94 3.18 -13.04
N PRO A 261 12.89 3.05 -11.70
CA PRO A 261 12.33 4.07 -10.83
C PRO A 261 13.21 5.32 -10.71
N VAL A 262 12.59 6.43 -10.30
CA VAL A 262 13.24 7.67 -9.85
C VAL A 262 13.94 7.45 -8.51
N LEU A 263 15.18 7.93 -8.38
CA LEU A 263 15.92 7.92 -7.13
C LEU A 263 15.64 9.18 -6.30
N VAL A 264 15.05 9.00 -5.12
CA VAL A 264 14.76 10.07 -4.14
C VAL A 264 15.36 9.71 -2.78
N THR A 265 16.36 10.48 -2.34
CA THR A 265 17.10 10.22 -1.09
C THR A 265 16.95 11.29 -0.03
N SER A 266 16.14 12.33 -0.29
CA SER A 266 15.87 13.42 0.65
C SER A 266 14.42 13.88 0.53
N SER A 267 13.89 14.40 1.63
CA SER A 267 12.59 15.06 1.72
C SER A 267 12.61 16.51 1.24
N VAL A 268 13.80 17.09 1.02
CA VAL A 268 13.96 18.46 0.56
C VAL A 268 13.38 18.59 -0.85
N PHE A 269 12.31 19.37 -0.95
CA PHE A 269 11.74 19.76 -2.23
C PHE A 269 12.41 21.05 -2.71
N GLU A 270 13.04 21.00 -3.89
CA GLU A 270 13.47 22.18 -4.62
C GLU A 270 12.59 22.33 -5.86
N LEU A 271 12.12 23.54 -6.14
CA LEU A 271 11.23 23.84 -7.27
C LEU A 271 11.85 23.43 -8.63
N ASP A 272 13.18 23.42 -8.72
CA ASP A 272 13.93 23.05 -9.91
C ASP A 272 14.61 21.66 -9.78
N ALA A 273 14.26 20.87 -8.75
CA ALA A 273 14.82 19.53 -8.56
C ALA A 273 14.47 18.64 -9.75
N LYS A 274 15.50 18.11 -10.41
CA LYS A 274 15.34 17.08 -11.44
C LYS A 274 15.26 15.73 -10.76
N PHE A 275 14.06 15.17 -10.74
CA PHE A 275 13.81 13.80 -10.30
C PHE A 275 14.07 12.87 -11.49
N LEU A 276 15.29 12.31 -11.56
CA LEU A 276 15.70 11.46 -12.67
C LEU A 276 15.55 9.98 -12.31
N GLN A 277 15.21 9.17 -13.31
CA GLN A 277 15.32 7.72 -13.21
C GLN A 277 16.78 7.31 -13.05
N ASP A 278 17.06 6.45 -12.07
CA ASP A 278 18.39 5.92 -11.80
C ASP A 278 18.29 4.51 -11.22
N LYS A 279 17.98 3.53 -12.07
CA LYS A 279 17.90 2.12 -11.68
C LYS A 279 19.13 1.68 -10.88
N GLN A 280 20.35 1.99 -11.34
CA GLN A 280 21.55 1.50 -10.67
C GLN A 280 21.75 2.16 -9.30
N GLY A 281 21.50 3.47 -9.19
CA GLY A 281 21.51 4.17 -7.91
C GLY A 281 20.46 3.61 -6.93
N VAL A 282 19.27 3.26 -7.41
CA VAL A 282 18.23 2.59 -6.61
C VAL A 282 18.69 1.20 -6.14
N LEU A 283 19.27 0.38 -7.03
CA LEU A 283 19.80 -0.94 -6.64
C LEU A 283 20.92 -0.82 -5.59
N ASN A 284 21.81 0.16 -5.74
CA ASN A 284 22.86 0.42 -4.76
C ASN A 284 22.27 0.87 -3.41
N LEU A 285 21.26 1.74 -3.43
CA LEU A 285 20.60 2.22 -2.22
C LEU A 285 19.89 1.08 -1.47
N ILE A 286 19.21 0.18 -2.18
CA ILE A 286 18.58 -1.01 -1.58
C ILE A 286 19.66 -1.84 -0.85
N GLU A 287 20.78 -2.13 -1.52
CA GLU A 287 21.87 -2.91 -0.92
C GLU A 287 22.46 -2.23 0.33
N ASP A 288 22.73 -0.93 0.24
CA ASP A 288 23.30 -0.14 1.33
C ASP A 288 22.36 -0.04 2.53
N ASP A 289 21.07 0.22 2.28
CA ASP A 289 20.06 0.32 3.33
C ASP A 289 19.86 -1.02 4.04
N LEU A 290 19.76 -2.15 3.31
CA LEU A 290 19.62 -3.46 3.93
C LEU A 290 20.86 -3.90 4.71
N LYS A 291 22.07 -3.58 4.23
CA LYS A 291 23.31 -3.80 4.99
C LYS A 291 23.38 -2.96 6.25
N PHE A 292 22.93 -1.71 6.20
CA PHE A 292 22.82 -0.89 7.39
C PHE A 292 21.82 -1.50 8.37
N SER A 293 20.65 -1.92 7.87
CA SER A 293 19.62 -2.58 8.67
C SER A 293 20.12 -3.87 9.34
N GLU A 294 20.82 -4.73 8.61
CA GLU A 294 21.44 -5.95 9.17
C GLU A 294 22.36 -5.64 10.36
N ASN A 295 23.11 -4.54 10.31
CA ASN A 295 24.11 -4.20 11.33
C ASN A 295 23.53 -3.55 12.59
N TYR A 296 22.40 -2.85 12.47
CA TYR A 296 21.88 -1.97 13.54
C TYR A 296 20.48 -2.33 14.04
N LEU A 297 19.73 -3.19 13.35
CA LEU A 297 18.46 -3.68 13.87
C LEU A 297 18.67 -4.59 15.09
N THR A 298 17.62 -4.70 15.89
CA THR A 298 17.57 -5.67 16.98
C THR A 298 17.38 -7.09 16.44
N LYS A 299 18.05 -8.07 17.04
CA LYS A 299 17.77 -9.49 16.82
C LYS A 299 16.47 -9.86 17.54
N SER A 300 15.36 -9.78 16.84
CA SER A 300 14.02 -10.12 17.35
C SER A 300 13.42 -11.25 16.51
N LYS A 301 12.62 -12.11 17.16
CA LYS A 301 11.75 -13.08 16.48
C LYS A 301 10.30 -12.61 16.38
N ILE A 302 9.98 -11.42 16.90
CA ILE A 302 8.69 -10.78 16.63
C ILE A 302 8.72 -10.34 15.17
N SER A 303 7.73 -10.78 14.38
CA SER A 303 7.73 -10.65 12.93
C SER A 303 7.06 -9.37 12.40
N GLU A 304 6.42 -8.57 13.26
CA GLU A 304 5.66 -7.38 12.84
C GLU A 304 6.53 -6.14 12.58
N THR A 305 7.78 -6.17 13.02
CA THR A 305 8.76 -5.08 12.82
C THR A 305 10.04 -5.62 12.22
N ALA A 306 10.79 -4.75 11.55
CA ALA A 306 12.05 -5.14 10.95
C ALA A 306 13.04 -5.60 12.04
N SER A 307 13.66 -6.74 11.79
CA SER A 307 14.72 -7.32 12.60
C SER A 307 15.97 -7.59 11.78
N VAL A 308 17.08 -7.93 12.44
CA VAL A 308 18.29 -8.41 11.75
C VAL A 308 17.96 -9.56 10.79
N TYR A 309 17.08 -10.47 11.21
CA TYR A 309 16.71 -11.64 10.40
C TYR A 309 15.83 -11.25 9.20
N ALA A 310 14.92 -10.27 9.37
CA ALA A 310 14.15 -9.72 8.26
C ALA A 310 15.06 -9.02 7.24
N ALA A 311 16.05 -8.24 7.70
CA ALA A 311 17.03 -7.60 6.84
C ALA A 311 17.89 -8.63 6.08
N GLN A 312 18.33 -9.70 6.75
CA GLN A 312 19.07 -10.80 6.12
C GLN A 312 18.25 -11.53 5.06
N ALA A 313 16.99 -11.86 5.37
CA ALA A 313 16.09 -12.55 4.44
C ALA A 313 15.82 -11.69 3.20
N LEU A 314 15.50 -10.40 3.39
CA LEU A 314 15.24 -9.48 2.30
C LEU A 314 16.50 -9.19 1.46
N LEU A 315 17.67 -9.08 2.11
CA LEU A 315 18.95 -8.90 1.41
C LEU A 315 19.35 -10.14 0.60
N GLY A 316 19.13 -11.33 1.14
CA GLY A 316 19.31 -12.58 0.40
C GLY A 316 18.39 -12.66 -0.83
N LYS A 317 17.10 -12.33 -0.67
CA LYS A 317 16.15 -12.25 -1.79
C LYS A 317 16.55 -11.20 -2.83
N PHE A 318 17.04 -10.04 -2.39
CA PHE A 318 17.56 -9.00 -3.28
C PHE A 318 18.78 -9.48 -4.08
N TYR A 319 19.72 -10.18 -3.43
CA TYR A 319 20.85 -10.78 -4.14
C TYR A 319 20.46 -11.87 -5.12
N LEU A 320 19.44 -12.68 -4.78
CA LEU A 320 18.88 -13.65 -5.72
C LEU A 320 18.28 -12.95 -6.95
N TYR A 321 17.53 -11.87 -6.76
CA TYR A 321 17.01 -11.04 -7.85
C TYR A 321 18.12 -10.45 -8.75
N LEU A 322 19.24 -10.03 -8.17
CA LEU A 322 20.39 -9.56 -8.95
C LEU A 322 21.09 -10.70 -9.70
N GLY A 323 21.05 -11.93 -9.19
CA GLY A 323 21.65 -13.10 -9.81
C GLY A 323 20.99 -13.54 -11.10
N GLY A 324 19.64 -13.54 -11.14
CA GLY A 324 18.87 -13.99 -12.30
C GLY A 324 18.49 -12.87 -13.29
N PHE A 325 17.58 -13.19 -14.22
CA PHE A 325 17.03 -12.21 -15.16
C PHE A 325 16.30 -11.08 -14.41
N PRO A 326 16.43 -9.81 -14.85
CA PRO A 326 17.18 -9.32 -16.02
C PRO A 326 18.62 -8.87 -15.72
N ASN A 327 19.14 -9.14 -14.51
CA ASN A 327 20.38 -8.54 -14.01
C ASN A 327 21.63 -9.41 -14.26
N PHE A 328 21.50 -10.73 -14.17
CA PHE A 328 22.53 -11.73 -14.50
C PHE A 328 23.88 -11.56 -13.75
N GLN A 329 23.85 -11.10 -12.50
CA GLN A 329 25.03 -10.92 -11.67
C GLN A 329 25.33 -12.21 -10.89
N ASN A 330 25.90 -13.21 -11.56
CA ASN A 330 26.12 -14.56 -10.98
C ASN A 330 26.89 -14.56 -9.64
N ASP A 331 27.75 -13.58 -9.38
CA ASP A 331 28.47 -13.44 -8.11
C ASP A 331 27.53 -13.16 -6.92
N LYS A 332 26.32 -12.64 -7.18
CA LYS A 332 25.32 -12.36 -6.15
C LYS A 332 24.68 -13.62 -5.57
N TYR A 333 24.69 -14.76 -6.28
CA TYR A 333 24.20 -16.03 -5.70
C TYR A 333 24.98 -16.43 -4.45
N LEU A 334 26.31 -16.23 -4.42
CA LEU A 334 27.11 -16.50 -3.23
C LEU A 334 26.73 -15.58 -2.07
N LEU A 335 26.45 -14.30 -2.36
CA LEU A 335 25.98 -13.36 -1.33
C LEU A 335 24.59 -13.73 -0.80
N ALA A 336 23.69 -14.21 -1.67
CA ALA A 336 22.38 -14.71 -1.26
C ALA A 336 22.51 -15.91 -0.31
N ILE A 337 23.29 -16.94 -0.69
CA ILE A 337 23.59 -18.12 0.14
C ILE A 337 24.12 -17.68 1.51
N ASN A 338 25.12 -16.79 1.55
CA ASN A 338 25.70 -16.31 2.80
C ASN A 338 24.70 -15.58 3.70
N GLN A 339 23.66 -14.93 3.15
CA GLN A 339 22.61 -14.29 3.95
C GLN A 339 21.62 -15.31 4.49
N PHE A 340 21.20 -16.28 3.67
CA PHE A 340 20.28 -17.33 4.08
C PHE A 340 20.88 -18.25 5.17
N GLU A 341 22.17 -18.57 5.07
CA GLU A 341 22.88 -19.37 6.08
C GLU A 341 22.94 -18.72 7.47
N LYS A 342 22.83 -17.37 7.56
CA LYS A 342 22.75 -16.68 8.86
C LYS A 342 21.40 -16.87 9.55
N ILE A 343 20.38 -17.24 8.80
CA ILE A 343 19.01 -17.48 9.29
C ILE A 343 18.82 -18.95 9.67
N THR A 344 19.51 -19.87 8.98
CA THR A 344 19.47 -21.30 9.27
C THR A 344 19.76 -21.58 10.75
N GLY A 345 18.86 -22.32 11.41
CA GLY A 345 18.95 -22.63 12.84
C GLY A 345 18.46 -21.53 13.78
N GLN A 346 18.04 -20.37 13.26
CA GLN A 346 17.34 -19.33 14.03
C GLN A 346 15.82 -19.44 13.89
N PHE A 347 15.35 -19.90 12.72
CA PHE A 347 13.95 -20.19 12.38
C PHE A 347 13.81 -21.64 11.93
N PHE A 348 12.59 -22.16 11.99
CA PHE A 348 12.24 -23.53 11.67
C PHE A 348 10.89 -23.57 10.95
N LEU A 349 10.63 -24.62 10.18
CA LEU A 349 9.29 -24.85 9.65
C LEU A 349 8.34 -25.22 10.79
N GLU A 350 7.10 -24.73 10.74
CA GLU A 350 6.05 -25.25 11.61
C GLU A 350 5.79 -26.74 11.32
N GLU A 351 5.40 -27.50 12.35
CA GLU A 351 5.14 -28.93 12.22
C GLU A 351 4.07 -29.21 11.17
N ASN A 352 2.96 -28.44 11.20
CA ASN A 352 1.93 -28.47 10.17
C ASN A 352 1.95 -27.18 9.36
N TYR A 353 1.75 -27.29 8.04
CA TYR A 353 1.66 -26.14 7.14
C TYR A 353 0.56 -25.16 7.55
N SER A 354 -0.58 -25.67 8.04
CA SER A 354 -1.69 -24.86 8.53
C SER A 354 -1.33 -23.91 9.66
N ASP A 355 -0.37 -24.30 10.51
CA ASP A 355 -0.04 -23.59 11.74
C ASP A 355 0.71 -22.28 11.44
N VAL A 356 1.25 -22.14 10.23
CA VAL A 356 1.86 -20.89 9.73
C VAL A 356 0.82 -19.77 9.64
N PHE A 357 -0.42 -20.10 9.27
CA PHE A 357 -1.49 -19.13 8.95
C PHE A 357 -2.53 -19.01 10.07
N SER A 358 -2.25 -19.59 11.24
CA SER A 358 -3.12 -19.47 12.40
C SER A 358 -3.02 -18.08 13.03
N THR A 359 -4.16 -17.43 13.26
CA THR A 359 -4.23 -16.13 13.93
C THR A 359 -3.86 -16.21 15.41
N GLU A 360 -3.72 -17.41 15.99
CA GLU A 360 -3.31 -17.57 17.38
C GLU A 360 -1.81 -17.27 17.61
N ASN A 361 -0.97 -17.43 16.59
CA ASN A 361 0.49 -17.33 16.71
C ASN A 361 1.21 -16.64 15.53
N GLU A 362 0.47 -15.98 14.63
CA GLU A 362 0.98 -15.35 13.39
C GLU A 362 2.12 -14.33 13.56
N SER A 363 2.31 -13.79 14.77
CA SER A 363 3.39 -12.82 15.07
C SER A 363 4.61 -13.44 15.78
N MET A 364 4.54 -14.71 16.18
CA MET A 364 5.54 -15.36 17.04
C MET A 364 5.83 -16.82 16.71
N ASN A 365 5.25 -17.37 15.63
CA ASN A 365 5.55 -18.73 15.20
C ASN A 365 7.03 -18.85 14.76
N SER A 366 7.51 -20.09 14.65
CA SER A 366 8.91 -20.39 14.39
C SER A 366 9.34 -20.16 12.94
N GLU A 367 8.38 -19.91 12.03
CA GLU A 367 8.61 -19.86 10.59
C GLU A 367 8.54 -18.45 10.00
N ILE A 368 7.66 -17.58 10.50
CA ILE A 368 7.47 -16.22 9.98
C ILE A 368 8.62 -15.32 10.44
N ILE A 369 9.36 -14.76 9.48
CA ILE A 369 10.49 -13.86 9.71
C ILE A 369 10.03 -12.40 9.71
N PHE A 370 9.13 -12.04 8.79
CA PHE A 370 8.54 -10.71 8.70
C PHE A 370 7.14 -10.77 8.12
N THR A 371 6.19 -10.06 8.75
CA THR A 371 4.77 -10.06 8.41
C THR A 371 4.21 -8.64 8.41
N ILE A 372 3.14 -8.42 7.64
CA ILE A 372 2.37 -7.18 7.67
C ILE A 372 1.14 -7.41 8.55
N PRO A 373 1.07 -6.80 9.75
CA PRO A 373 0.02 -7.13 10.70
C PRO A 373 -1.32 -6.51 10.31
N PHE A 374 -2.42 -7.27 10.35
CA PHE A 374 -3.78 -6.76 10.20
C PHE A 374 -4.54 -6.91 11.50
N GLU A 375 -5.48 -6.01 11.77
CA GLU A 375 -6.26 -6.02 13.02
C GLU A 375 -7.75 -5.96 12.69
N SER A 376 -8.53 -6.93 13.19
CA SER A 376 -9.99 -6.91 13.08
C SER A 376 -10.60 -5.85 14.01
N GLY A 377 -11.62 -5.10 13.56
CA GLY A 377 -12.33 -4.12 14.38
C GLY A 377 -13.05 -3.04 13.60
N ASP A 378 -13.68 -2.08 14.31
CA ASP A 378 -14.43 -0.96 13.71
C ASP A 378 -13.52 0.10 13.05
N ASN A 379 -12.19 -0.02 13.21
CA ASN A 379 -11.21 0.80 12.53
C ASN A 379 -10.84 0.10 11.22
N GLU A 380 -10.80 0.83 10.10
CA GLU A 380 -10.59 0.32 8.71
C GLU A 380 -9.19 -0.27 8.44
N THR A 381 -8.58 -0.95 9.42
CA THR A 381 -7.23 -1.54 9.37
C THR A 381 -7.23 -3.06 9.25
N GLY A 382 -8.40 -3.70 9.19
CA GLY A 382 -8.49 -5.12 8.92
C GLY A 382 -8.19 -5.44 7.46
N GLY A 383 -7.62 -6.62 7.22
CA GLY A 383 -7.36 -7.17 5.91
C GLY A 383 -8.65 -7.46 5.15
N ASN A 384 -8.52 -7.59 3.84
CA ASN A 384 -9.60 -7.96 2.93
C ASN A 384 -9.39 -9.33 2.29
N SER A 385 -8.39 -10.10 2.73
CA SER A 385 -7.97 -11.34 2.08
C SER A 385 -9.13 -12.33 2.00
N GLY A 386 -9.87 -12.55 3.08
CA GLY A 386 -11.04 -13.43 3.05
C GLY A 386 -12.26 -12.91 2.27
N VAL A 387 -12.31 -11.63 1.84
CA VAL A 387 -13.47 -11.07 1.11
C VAL A 387 -13.49 -11.51 -0.35
N ARG A 388 -12.31 -11.61 -0.96
CA ARG A 388 -12.13 -11.87 -2.41
C ARG A 388 -11.61 -13.27 -2.70
N TRP A 389 -11.05 -13.90 -1.68
CA TRP A 389 -10.58 -15.27 -1.64
C TRP A 389 -11.63 -16.10 -0.91
N GLY A 390 -11.93 -17.32 -1.33
CA GLY A 390 -12.80 -18.24 -0.57
C GLY A 390 -13.80 -19.05 -1.39
N PRO A 391 -14.52 -19.98 -0.75
CA PRO A 391 -15.43 -20.89 -1.43
C PRO A 391 -16.59 -20.16 -2.10
N LEU A 392 -17.13 -20.73 -3.18
CA LEU A 392 -18.27 -20.18 -3.91
C LEU A 392 -19.50 -20.02 -2.99
N GLY A 393 -20.15 -18.86 -3.04
CA GLY A 393 -21.34 -18.55 -2.24
C GLY A 393 -21.05 -18.00 -0.83
N TYR A 394 -19.78 -17.89 -0.45
CA TYR A 394 -19.37 -17.42 0.87
C TYR A 394 -18.64 -16.07 0.84
N ALA A 395 -17.61 -15.96 0.00
CA ALA A 395 -16.95 -14.70 -0.30
C ALA A 395 -17.62 -14.06 -1.54
N LEU A 396 -17.15 -12.88 -1.97
CA LEU A 396 -17.47 -12.34 -3.31
C LEU A 396 -16.79 -13.16 -4.43
N SER A 397 -16.59 -14.45 -4.18
CA SER A 397 -15.52 -15.33 -4.64
C SER A 397 -15.75 -15.92 -6.03
N ASP A 398 -16.45 -15.23 -6.91
CA ASP A 398 -16.34 -15.55 -8.33
C ASP A 398 -15.29 -14.69 -9.03
N MET A 399 -14.45 -13.94 -8.30
CA MET A 399 -13.41 -13.10 -8.89
C MET A 399 -12.17 -13.89 -9.31
N LEU A 400 -11.67 -14.81 -8.47
CA LEU A 400 -10.45 -15.57 -8.72
C LEU A 400 -10.78 -17.03 -9.00
N LEU A 401 -10.29 -17.55 -10.11
CA LEU A 401 -10.36 -18.96 -10.50
C LEU A 401 -8.97 -19.58 -10.38
N LEU A 402 -8.90 -20.87 -10.07
CA LEU A 402 -7.65 -21.62 -10.04
C LEU A 402 -7.32 -22.14 -11.44
N ASP A 403 -6.05 -22.09 -11.85
CA ASP A 403 -5.61 -22.81 -13.05
C ASP A 403 -5.57 -24.31 -12.78
N ASP A 404 -6.04 -25.12 -13.73
CA ASP A 404 -6.04 -26.58 -13.59
C ASP A 404 -4.64 -27.13 -13.30
N SER A 405 -3.59 -26.60 -13.95
CA SER A 405 -2.23 -27.10 -13.73
C SER A 405 -1.68 -26.79 -12.33
N PHE A 406 -2.25 -25.80 -11.64
CA PHE A 406 -1.91 -25.52 -10.25
C PHE A 406 -2.56 -26.55 -9.33
N VAL A 407 -3.85 -26.82 -9.54
CA VAL A 407 -4.61 -27.84 -8.80
C VAL A 407 -3.97 -29.22 -8.99
N GLU A 408 -3.67 -29.60 -10.22
CA GLU A 408 -3.01 -30.87 -10.59
C GLU A 408 -1.66 -31.04 -9.87
N GLY A 409 -0.96 -29.95 -9.55
CA GLY A 409 0.33 -29.96 -8.87
C GLY A 409 0.32 -30.59 -7.46
N PHE A 410 -0.85 -30.70 -6.83
CA PHE A 410 -1.02 -31.35 -5.51
C PHE A 410 -1.28 -32.86 -5.60
N PHE A 411 -1.58 -33.39 -6.79
CA PHE A 411 -2.02 -34.77 -6.97
C PHE A 411 -0.93 -35.63 -7.61
N SER A 412 -0.75 -36.85 -7.09
CA SER A 412 0.13 -37.85 -7.70
C SER A 412 -0.58 -38.71 -8.75
N ASN A 413 -1.91 -38.79 -8.67
CA ASN A 413 -2.79 -39.46 -9.62
C ASN A 413 -3.83 -38.47 -10.12
N LEU A 414 -3.80 -38.13 -11.41
CA LEU A 414 -4.75 -37.19 -11.99
C LEU A 414 -6.14 -37.80 -12.25
N GLU A 415 -6.29 -39.13 -12.16
CA GLU A 415 -7.60 -39.79 -12.23
C GLU A 415 -8.53 -39.33 -11.07
N GLU A 416 -7.96 -38.87 -9.95
CA GLU A 416 -8.68 -38.24 -8.83
C GLU A 416 -9.45 -36.97 -9.23
N LEU A 417 -9.03 -36.32 -10.33
CA LEU A 417 -9.58 -35.05 -10.81
C LEU A 417 -10.54 -35.23 -11.99
N GLU A 418 -10.91 -36.48 -12.34
CA GLU A 418 -11.94 -36.76 -13.34
C GLU A 418 -13.32 -36.32 -12.84
N GLU A 419 -14.03 -35.51 -13.65
CA GLU A 419 -15.35 -35.00 -13.27
C GLU A 419 -16.49 -36.00 -13.60
N PRO A 420 -17.51 -36.15 -12.72
CA PRO A 420 -17.66 -35.47 -11.43
C PRO A 420 -16.71 -36.05 -10.38
N ILE A 421 -16.05 -35.17 -9.64
CA ILE A 421 -15.05 -35.57 -8.63
C ILE A 421 -15.71 -36.34 -7.49
N GLU A 422 -15.11 -37.48 -7.12
CA GLU A 422 -15.52 -38.29 -5.98
C GLU A 422 -14.82 -37.83 -4.70
N PHE A 423 -15.54 -37.86 -3.57
CA PHE A 423 -15.02 -37.47 -2.25
C PHE A 423 -15.10 -38.66 -1.26
N PRO A 424 -14.18 -38.74 -0.27
CA PRO A 424 -13.07 -37.82 0.00
C PRO A 424 -11.92 -37.97 -1.01
N LEU A 425 -11.19 -36.87 -1.23
CA LEU A 425 -9.99 -36.84 -2.08
C LEU A 425 -8.81 -37.54 -1.39
N ASP A 426 -8.04 -38.35 -2.11
CA ASP A 426 -6.80 -38.96 -1.61
C ASP A 426 -5.60 -38.03 -1.88
N ILE A 427 -5.44 -37.04 -0.99
CA ILE A 427 -4.39 -36.04 -1.13
C ILE A 427 -3.26 -36.31 -0.14
N THR A 428 -2.06 -36.51 -0.69
CA THR A 428 -0.85 -36.75 0.10
C THR A 428 -0.10 -35.48 0.50
N ASP A 429 -0.42 -34.35 -0.15
CA ASP A 429 0.14 -33.03 0.09
C ASP A 429 -0.79 -32.18 0.96
N SER A 430 -0.44 -31.99 2.24
CA SER A 430 -1.29 -31.31 3.22
C SER A 430 -1.58 -29.85 2.88
N ARG A 431 -0.76 -29.21 2.02
CA ARG A 431 -0.94 -27.82 1.59
C ARG A 431 -2.23 -27.60 0.82
N PHE A 432 -2.74 -28.64 0.13
CA PHE A 432 -3.96 -28.53 -0.67
C PHE A 432 -5.15 -28.01 0.16
N GLN A 433 -5.40 -28.62 1.32
CA GLN A 433 -6.58 -28.32 2.14
C GLN A 433 -6.56 -26.90 2.71
N ASN A 434 -5.37 -26.34 2.93
CA ASN A 434 -5.19 -24.96 3.36
C ASN A 434 -5.32 -23.98 2.20
N ASN A 435 -4.87 -24.35 1.00
CA ASN A 435 -4.76 -23.42 -0.11
C ASN A 435 -6.00 -23.41 -1.03
N ILE A 436 -6.73 -24.53 -1.13
CA ILE A 436 -7.84 -24.73 -2.07
C ILE A 436 -9.11 -25.15 -1.33
N ALA A 437 -10.19 -24.39 -1.52
CA ALA A 437 -11.53 -24.80 -1.12
C ALA A 437 -12.18 -25.60 -2.25
N SER A 438 -12.42 -26.90 -2.01
CA SER A 438 -13.10 -27.83 -2.93
C SER A 438 -14.61 -27.92 -2.68
N PHE A 439 -15.20 -26.90 -2.06
CA PHE A 439 -16.58 -26.89 -1.60
C PHE A 439 -17.25 -25.53 -1.87
N LYS A 440 -18.57 -25.52 -1.80
CA LYS A 440 -19.40 -24.32 -1.89
C LYS A 440 -20.26 -24.15 -0.64
N VAL A 441 -20.71 -22.93 -0.39
CA VAL A 441 -21.63 -22.62 0.71
C VAL A 441 -23.02 -22.31 0.16
N ILE A 442 -24.03 -23.05 0.63
CA ILE A 442 -25.44 -22.89 0.27
C ILE A 442 -26.27 -22.78 1.55
N ALA A 443 -26.94 -21.64 1.74
CA ALA A 443 -27.81 -21.39 2.90
C ALA A 443 -27.12 -21.78 4.24
N GLU A 444 -25.90 -21.28 4.44
CA GLU A 444 -25.05 -21.53 5.63
C GLU A 444 -24.53 -22.98 5.79
N ASN A 445 -24.81 -23.88 4.83
CA ASN A 445 -24.26 -25.23 4.82
C ASN A 445 -23.11 -25.35 3.82
N THR A 446 -22.12 -26.18 4.15
CA THR A 446 -21.03 -26.54 3.24
C THR A 446 -21.37 -27.81 2.48
N GLU A 447 -21.21 -27.79 1.16
CA GLU A 447 -21.35 -28.95 0.28
C GLU A 447 -20.10 -29.11 -0.58
N ASN A 448 -19.58 -30.34 -0.70
CA ASN A 448 -18.48 -30.65 -1.62
C ASN A 448 -18.86 -30.27 -3.06
N ASP A 449 -17.94 -29.62 -3.78
CA ASP A 449 -18.15 -29.25 -5.17
C ASP A 449 -17.47 -30.25 -6.09
N THR A 450 -18.28 -31.02 -6.82
CA THR A 450 -17.79 -32.07 -7.73
C THR A 450 -17.32 -31.54 -9.08
N ASN A 451 -17.43 -30.23 -9.31
CA ASN A 451 -16.89 -29.53 -10.47
C ASN A 451 -15.70 -28.68 -10.03
N ARG A 452 -14.50 -29.01 -10.53
CA ARG A 452 -13.26 -28.35 -10.09
C ARG A 452 -13.17 -26.90 -10.52
N ASN A 453 -13.91 -26.50 -11.57
CA ASN A 453 -13.98 -25.10 -12.00
C ASN A 453 -14.61 -24.18 -10.94
N ASN A 454 -15.30 -24.75 -9.95
CA ASN A 454 -15.87 -24.02 -8.81
C ASN A 454 -14.95 -23.98 -7.59
N TRP A 455 -13.79 -24.66 -7.63
CA TRP A 455 -12.83 -24.61 -6.53
C TRP A 455 -12.17 -23.23 -6.48
N ARG A 456 -11.81 -22.77 -5.28
CA ARG A 456 -11.34 -21.39 -5.06
C ARG A 456 -10.13 -21.34 -4.14
N PRO A 457 -9.25 -20.33 -4.30
CA PRO A 457 -8.20 -20.05 -3.32
C PRO A 457 -8.79 -19.79 -1.91
N THR A 458 -8.16 -20.32 -0.86
CA THR A 458 -8.69 -20.21 0.53
C THR A 458 -7.65 -19.96 1.63
N LYS A 459 -6.37 -19.75 1.26
CA LYS A 459 -5.23 -19.69 2.19
C LYS A 459 -5.37 -18.76 3.39
N PHE A 460 -6.00 -17.60 3.20
CA PHE A 460 -6.16 -16.57 4.23
C PHE A 460 -7.58 -16.53 4.82
N ILE A 461 -8.23 -17.68 4.92
CA ILE A 461 -9.57 -17.80 5.53
C ILE A 461 -9.48 -18.76 6.70
N THR A 462 -9.68 -18.24 7.90
CA THR A 462 -9.53 -18.98 9.16
C THR A 462 -10.83 -19.60 9.65
N ASP A 463 -11.99 -18.98 9.35
CA ASP A 463 -13.30 -19.49 9.78
C ASP A 463 -14.36 -19.30 8.68
N TYR A 464 -14.83 -20.42 8.12
CA TYR A 464 -15.92 -20.46 7.14
C TYR A 464 -17.32 -20.29 7.75
N SER A 465 -17.45 -20.13 9.08
CA SER A 465 -18.72 -19.88 9.75
C SER A 465 -19.11 -18.40 9.79
N ILE A 466 -18.17 -17.48 9.57
CA ILE A 466 -18.38 -16.03 9.65
C ILE A 466 -18.13 -15.34 8.31
N SER A 467 -19.20 -14.97 7.60
CA SER A 467 -19.07 -14.27 6.31
C SER A 467 -18.06 -13.12 6.40
N PRO A 468 -17.07 -13.06 5.48
CA PRO A 468 -16.01 -12.08 5.54
C PRO A 468 -16.61 -10.68 5.42
N LYS A 469 -16.18 -9.79 6.32
CA LYS A 469 -16.52 -8.36 6.26
C LYS A 469 -15.36 -7.61 5.65
N ILE A 470 -15.70 -6.60 4.84
CA ILE A 470 -14.72 -5.66 4.29
C ILE A 470 -14.00 -4.96 5.46
N ASN A 471 -12.68 -4.86 5.34
CA ASN A 471 -11.73 -4.24 6.25
C ASN A 471 -11.74 -4.83 7.67
N ASN A 472 -11.91 -6.15 7.81
CA ASN A 472 -12.14 -6.77 9.12
C ASN A 472 -11.39 -8.09 9.36
N SER A 473 -10.61 -8.58 8.40
CA SER A 473 -9.80 -9.79 8.61
C SER A 473 -8.56 -9.44 9.45
N SER A 474 -8.18 -10.31 10.38
CA SER A 474 -7.00 -10.12 11.23
C SER A 474 -5.78 -10.88 10.74
N GLU A 475 -5.93 -11.68 9.69
CA GLU A 475 -4.87 -12.49 9.13
C GLU A 475 -3.72 -11.61 8.62
N ASN A 476 -2.55 -11.78 9.23
CA ASN A 476 -1.33 -11.08 8.83
C ASN A 476 -0.84 -11.60 7.47
N PHE A 477 -0.25 -10.71 6.67
CA PHE A 477 0.33 -11.09 5.38
C PHE A 477 1.80 -11.52 5.56
N PRO A 478 2.14 -12.81 5.37
CA PRO A 478 3.49 -13.31 5.59
C PRO A 478 4.42 -12.93 4.43
N LEU A 479 5.17 -11.85 4.58
CA LEU A 479 6.04 -11.34 3.51
C LEU A 479 7.33 -12.15 3.37
N LEU A 480 7.90 -12.60 4.49
CA LEU A 480 9.12 -13.43 4.54
C LEU A 480 8.93 -14.57 5.54
N ARG A 481 9.07 -15.82 5.07
CA ARG A 481 9.01 -17.03 5.89
C ARG A 481 10.25 -17.89 5.70
N TYR A 482 10.51 -18.78 6.64
CA TYR A 482 11.66 -19.68 6.58
C TYR A 482 11.57 -20.67 5.40
N ALA A 483 10.37 -21.12 5.01
CA ALA A 483 10.20 -21.94 3.80
C ALA A 483 10.69 -21.22 2.53
N ASP A 484 10.44 -19.91 2.40
CA ASP A 484 10.96 -19.10 1.28
C ASP A 484 12.50 -19.04 1.32
N VAL A 485 13.09 -18.84 2.50
CA VAL A 485 14.56 -18.85 2.69
C VAL A 485 15.18 -20.18 2.26
N LEU A 486 14.60 -21.32 2.66
CA LEU A 486 15.10 -22.65 2.28
C LEU A 486 15.04 -22.88 0.77
N LEU A 487 13.93 -22.51 0.13
CA LEU A 487 13.76 -22.71 -1.31
C LEU A 487 14.64 -21.75 -2.12
N MET A 488 14.81 -20.50 -1.66
CA MET A 488 15.77 -19.56 -2.27
C MET A 488 17.23 -20.00 -2.07
N LEU A 489 17.56 -20.61 -0.93
CA LEU A 489 18.87 -21.22 -0.70
C LEU A 489 19.13 -22.38 -1.66
N ALA A 490 18.15 -23.27 -1.85
CA ALA A 490 18.24 -24.36 -2.82
C ALA A 490 18.42 -23.84 -4.26
N GLU A 491 17.67 -22.81 -4.66
CA GLU A 491 17.80 -22.16 -5.96
C GLU A 491 19.19 -21.54 -6.15
N ALA A 492 19.65 -20.72 -5.21
CA ALA A 492 20.93 -20.02 -5.30
C ALA A 492 22.13 -21.00 -5.35
N GLU A 493 22.09 -22.03 -4.49
CA GLU A 493 23.11 -23.07 -4.46
C GLU A 493 23.12 -23.87 -5.78
N ASN A 494 21.95 -24.21 -6.32
CA ASN A 494 21.82 -24.89 -7.61
C ASN A 494 22.37 -24.03 -8.77
N ALA A 495 22.05 -22.75 -8.80
CA ALA A 495 22.53 -21.82 -9.83
C ALA A 495 24.06 -21.66 -9.79
N LEU A 496 24.65 -21.57 -8.61
CA LEU A 496 26.10 -21.33 -8.45
C LEU A 496 26.94 -22.60 -8.57
N ASN A 497 26.53 -23.68 -7.89
CA ASN A 497 27.34 -24.88 -7.67
C ASN A 497 26.74 -26.15 -8.30
N GLY A 498 25.52 -26.08 -8.83
CA GLY A 498 24.71 -27.26 -9.10
C GLY A 498 23.97 -27.75 -7.85
N PRO A 499 23.14 -28.79 -7.97
CA PRO A 499 22.33 -29.26 -6.85
C PRO A 499 23.21 -30.01 -5.85
N THR A 500 23.83 -29.27 -4.94
CA THR A 500 24.67 -29.83 -3.88
C THR A 500 23.82 -30.45 -2.78
N GLN A 501 24.44 -31.20 -1.87
CA GLN A 501 23.74 -31.77 -0.71
C GLN A 501 22.97 -30.70 0.07
N LYS A 502 23.52 -29.48 0.21
CA LYS A 502 22.85 -28.35 0.86
C LYS A 502 21.55 -27.96 0.15
N ALA A 503 21.57 -27.91 -1.19
CA ALA A 503 20.38 -27.60 -1.96
C ALA A 503 19.30 -28.67 -1.77
N TYR A 504 19.68 -29.95 -1.83
CA TYR A 504 18.77 -31.07 -1.57
C TYR A 504 18.21 -31.05 -0.15
N GLU A 505 19.02 -30.79 0.87
CA GLU A 505 18.57 -30.71 2.26
C GLU A 505 17.51 -29.62 2.45
N ALA A 506 17.75 -28.41 1.91
CA ALA A 506 16.80 -27.31 2.02
C ALA A 506 15.47 -27.59 1.30
N LEU A 507 15.52 -28.18 0.09
CA LEU A 507 14.31 -28.58 -0.65
C LEU A 507 13.54 -29.70 0.05
N ASN A 508 14.27 -30.73 0.52
CA ASN A 508 13.67 -31.89 1.19
C ASN A 508 13.04 -31.52 2.53
N GLU A 509 13.56 -30.53 3.25
CA GLU A 509 12.96 -30.05 4.50
C GLU A 509 11.53 -29.54 4.28
N VAL A 510 11.31 -28.72 3.24
CA VAL A 510 9.97 -28.23 2.86
C VAL A 510 9.08 -29.38 2.38
N MET A 511 9.60 -30.25 1.51
CA MET A 511 8.82 -31.38 0.99
C MET A 511 8.38 -32.35 2.09
N SER A 512 9.27 -32.67 3.04
CA SER A 512 9.00 -33.65 4.10
C SER A 512 7.96 -33.17 5.10
N ARG A 513 7.80 -31.85 5.26
CA ARG A 513 6.75 -31.26 6.10
C ARG A 513 5.36 -31.47 5.49
N SER A 514 5.24 -31.36 4.16
CA SER A 514 3.94 -31.29 3.49
C SER A 514 3.50 -32.60 2.82
N ILE A 515 4.44 -33.45 2.38
CA ILE A 515 4.14 -34.62 1.53
C ILE A 515 4.28 -35.92 2.34
N SER A 516 3.14 -36.54 2.64
CA SER A 516 3.05 -37.70 3.53
C SER A 516 3.39 -39.06 2.89
N ASN A 517 3.45 -39.15 1.56
CA ASN A 517 3.70 -40.42 0.85
C ASN A 517 5.18 -40.84 0.77
N GLY A 518 6.09 -40.06 1.38
CA GLY A 518 7.52 -40.33 1.36
C GLY A 518 8.17 -40.12 -0.01
N ARG A 519 7.64 -39.22 -0.85
CA ARG A 519 8.26 -38.80 -2.11
C ARG A 519 9.73 -38.44 -1.89
N GLN A 520 10.62 -39.08 -2.66
CA GLN A 520 12.05 -38.78 -2.69
C GLN A 520 12.45 -38.31 -4.09
N LEU A 521 13.27 -37.26 -4.14
CA LEU A 521 13.86 -36.79 -5.40
C LEU A 521 15.05 -37.69 -5.78
N PRO A 522 15.33 -37.87 -7.08
CA PRO A 522 16.57 -38.52 -7.51
C PRO A 522 17.82 -37.75 -7.04
N ASP A 523 18.83 -38.46 -6.53
CA ASP A 523 20.06 -37.87 -5.97
C ASP A 523 20.99 -37.18 -7.00
N ASN A 524 20.66 -37.25 -8.30
CA ASN A 524 21.54 -36.86 -9.40
C ASN A 524 20.84 -36.04 -10.49
N LEU A 525 19.88 -35.19 -10.10
CA LEU A 525 19.23 -34.29 -11.05
C LEU A 525 20.24 -33.32 -11.67
N GLY A 526 20.02 -32.96 -12.93
CA GLY A 526 20.73 -31.85 -13.55
C GLY A 526 20.23 -30.52 -12.98
N GLN A 527 21.02 -29.44 -13.13
CA GLN A 527 20.66 -28.10 -12.65
C GLN A 527 19.24 -27.66 -13.08
N ARG A 528 18.87 -27.93 -14.34
CA ARG A 528 17.58 -27.56 -14.89
C ARG A 528 16.42 -28.31 -14.23
N ASP A 529 16.55 -29.63 -14.08
CA ASP A 529 15.49 -30.47 -13.50
C ASP A 529 15.35 -30.21 -12.01
N PHE A 530 16.46 -30.02 -11.30
CA PHE A 530 16.43 -29.62 -9.90
C PHE A 530 15.77 -28.25 -9.70
N LEU A 531 16.08 -27.28 -10.57
CA LEU A 531 15.43 -25.97 -10.54
C LEU A 531 13.91 -26.10 -10.73
N LEU A 532 13.43 -26.96 -11.64
CA LEU A 532 11.99 -27.18 -11.82
C LEU A 532 11.33 -27.74 -10.57
N GLU A 533 12.00 -28.65 -9.87
CA GLU A 533 11.49 -29.17 -8.60
C GLU A 533 11.45 -28.09 -7.51
N VAL A 534 12.49 -27.26 -7.39
CA VAL A 534 12.48 -26.10 -6.48
C VAL A 534 11.32 -25.17 -6.81
N LEU A 535 11.15 -24.80 -8.09
CA LEU A 535 10.08 -23.89 -8.51
C LEU A 535 8.68 -24.49 -8.32
N GLN A 536 8.51 -25.80 -8.54
CA GLN A 536 7.26 -26.48 -8.24
C GLN A 536 6.96 -26.44 -6.74
N GLN A 537 7.96 -26.65 -5.88
CA GLN A 537 7.75 -26.52 -4.43
C GLN A 537 7.47 -25.08 -4.03
N ARG A 538 8.15 -24.08 -4.62
CA ARG A 538 7.82 -22.66 -4.40
C ARG A 538 6.39 -22.33 -4.81
N ARG A 539 5.93 -22.85 -5.95
CA ARG A 539 4.56 -22.70 -6.45
C ARG A 539 3.52 -23.20 -5.46
N LEU A 540 3.72 -24.38 -4.86
CA LEU A 540 2.75 -25.00 -3.95
C LEU A 540 2.87 -24.48 -2.50
N GLU A 541 4.08 -24.17 -2.05
CA GLU A 541 4.38 -23.70 -0.69
C GLU A 541 4.04 -22.22 -0.49
N LEU A 542 4.36 -21.39 -1.49
CA LEU A 542 4.25 -19.93 -1.43
C LEU A 542 3.09 -19.39 -2.29
N CYS A 543 2.16 -20.25 -2.74
CA CYS A 543 1.01 -19.79 -3.51
C CYS A 543 0.27 -18.71 -2.72
N PHE A 544 -0.21 -17.68 -3.42
CA PHE A 544 -1.03 -16.63 -2.85
C PHE A 544 -0.28 -15.63 -1.95
N GLU A 545 1.04 -15.73 -1.88
CA GLU A 545 1.91 -14.79 -1.15
C GLU A 545 2.66 -13.82 -2.09
N GLY A 546 2.27 -13.75 -3.37
CA GLY A 546 2.84 -12.78 -4.31
C GLY A 546 4.27 -13.06 -4.80
N GLN A 547 4.78 -14.29 -4.64
CA GLN A 547 6.19 -14.61 -4.94
C GLN A 547 6.41 -15.30 -6.30
N TYR A 548 5.42 -16.05 -6.78
CA TYR A 548 5.67 -17.05 -7.83
C TYR A 548 5.99 -16.44 -9.21
N LYS A 549 5.30 -15.37 -9.62
CA LYS A 549 5.63 -14.68 -10.88
C LYS A 549 7.05 -14.12 -10.88
N ASP A 550 7.55 -13.60 -9.75
CA ASP A 550 8.95 -13.16 -9.61
C ASP A 550 9.93 -14.30 -9.85
N ASP A 551 9.61 -15.49 -9.35
CA ASP A 551 10.43 -16.69 -9.55
C ASP A 551 10.46 -17.09 -11.03
N LEU A 552 9.32 -17.02 -11.72
CA LEU A 552 9.22 -17.28 -13.15
C LEU A 552 9.97 -16.24 -13.99
N ILE A 553 9.89 -14.96 -13.64
CA ILE A 553 10.63 -13.88 -14.33
C ILE A 553 12.12 -14.08 -14.15
N ARG A 554 12.58 -14.26 -12.91
CA ARG A 554 14.01 -14.41 -12.58
C ARG A 554 14.66 -15.60 -13.29
N ASN A 555 13.89 -16.65 -13.54
CA ASN A 555 14.33 -17.88 -14.21
C ASN A 555 13.93 -17.97 -15.70
N GLU A 556 13.42 -16.88 -16.30
CA GLU A 556 13.03 -16.81 -17.72
C GLU A 556 11.97 -17.85 -18.15
N LEU A 557 11.04 -18.19 -17.23
CA LEU A 557 9.99 -19.20 -17.45
C LEU A 557 8.60 -18.59 -17.67
N LEU A 558 8.38 -17.32 -17.32
CA LEU A 558 7.04 -16.71 -17.35
C LEU A 558 6.38 -16.80 -18.73
N GLU A 559 7.11 -16.55 -19.81
CA GLU A 559 6.55 -16.58 -21.18
C GLU A 559 6.04 -17.99 -21.53
N THR A 560 6.83 -19.03 -21.24
CA THR A 560 6.42 -20.42 -21.47
C THR A 560 5.22 -20.80 -20.61
N THR A 561 5.24 -20.40 -19.34
CA THR A 561 4.11 -20.60 -18.42
C THR A 561 2.82 -19.96 -18.94
N ILE A 562 2.89 -18.74 -19.49
CA ILE A 562 1.73 -18.05 -20.06
C ILE A 562 1.24 -18.72 -21.35
N LEU A 563 2.15 -19.18 -22.21
CA LEU A 563 1.78 -19.95 -23.41
C LEU A 563 1.02 -21.23 -23.05
N ASP A 564 1.51 -21.96 -22.05
CA ASP A 564 0.88 -23.17 -21.54
C ASP A 564 -0.48 -22.87 -20.89
N PHE A 565 -0.58 -21.79 -20.11
CA PHE A 565 -1.84 -21.30 -19.57
C PHE A 565 -2.86 -20.98 -20.66
N ASN A 566 -2.45 -20.26 -21.72
CA ASN A 566 -3.32 -19.86 -22.83
C ASN A 566 -3.84 -21.07 -23.64
N ASN A 567 -3.03 -22.13 -23.74
CA ASN A 567 -3.44 -23.38 -24.37
C ASN A 567 -4.57 -24.06 -23.61
N ARG A 568 -4.51 -24.04 -22.27
CA ARG A 568 -5.55 -24.59 -21.38
C ARG A 568 -6.79 -23.69 -21.28
N ASN A 569 -6.60 -22.36 -21.22
CA ASN A 569 -7.65 -21.39 -20.85
C ASN A 569 -8.05 -20.46 -21.99
N GLN A 570 -8.77 -20.98 -22.99
CA GLN A 570 -9.14 -20.22 -24.20
C GLN A 570 -10.01 -18.97 -23.92
N SER A 571 -10.79 -18.95 -22.83
CA SER A 571 -11.65 -17.81 -22.48
C SER A 571 -10.99 -16.76 -21.60
N ALA A 572 -9.76 -17.01 -21.13
CA ALA A 572 -9.03 -16.13 -20.19
C ALA A 572 -7.61 -15.82 -20.68
N GLN A 573 -7.39 -15.84 -22.01
CA GLN A 573 -6.05 -15.70 -22.58
C GLN A 573 -5.36 -14.40 -22.17
N LYS A 574 -4.06 -14.53 -21.92
CA LYS A 574 -3.12 -13.48 -21.55
C LYS A 574 -2.34 -13.04 -22.78
N GLN A 575 -2.40 -11.76 -23.13
CA GLN A 575 -1.72 -11.18 -24.29
C GLN A 575 -0.33 -10.68 -23.90
N PHE A 576 0.51 -11.59 -23.41
CA PHE A 576 1.83 -11.23 -22.92
C PHE A 576 2.83 -10.96 -24.04
N ASP A 577 3.50 -9.82 -23.98
CA ASP A 577 4.68 -9.47 -24.75
C ASP A 577 5.92 -9.34 -23.85
N SER A 578 7.11 -9.58 -24.40
CA SER A 578 8.37 -9.61 -23.63
C SER A 578 8.77 -8.31 -22.93
N HIS A 579 8.09 -7.19 -23.20
CA HIS A 579 8.33 -5.93 -22.49
C HIS A 579 7.52 -5.81 -21.19
N GLU A 580 6.52 -6.68 -21.01
CA GLU A 580 5.56 -6.63 -19.91
C GLU A 580 5.98 -7.47 -18.70
N TYR A 581 7.26 -7.87 -18.65
CA TYR A 581 7.90 -8.29 -17.40
C TYR A 581 7.87 -7.18 -16.34
N ILE A 582 7.77 -5.93 -16.77
CA ILE A 582 7.63 -4.73 -15.95
C ILE A 582 6.44 -3.92 -16.46
N TRP A 583 5.80 -3.17 -15.58
CA TRP A 583 4.74 -2.21 -15.89
C TRP A 583 5.27 -0.95 -16.57
N PRO A 584 4.40 -0.21 -17.29
CA PRO A 584 4.72 1.13 -17.75
C PRO A 584 4.94 2.11 -16.60
N ILE A 585 5.75 3.13 -16.83
CA ILE A 585 5.77 4.33 -16.00
C ILE A 585 4.42 5.06 -16.17
N PRO A 586 3.76 5.50 -15.07
CA PRO A 586 2.46 6.16 -15.16
C PRO A 586 2.46 7.39 -16.07
N SER A 587 1.36 7.59 -16.80
CA SER A 587 1.17 8.76 -17.66
C SER A 587 1.25 10.08 -16.89
N SER A 588 0.76 10.10 -15.65
CA SER A 588 0.83 11.25 -14.74
C SER A 588 2.28 11.69 -14.49
N GLU A 589 3.17 10.74 -14.27
CA GLU A 589 4.58 10.95 -14.02
C GLU A 589 5.30 11.44 -15.29
N VAL A 590 5.13 10.73 -16.41
CA VAL A 590 5.73 11.11 -17.71
C VAL A 590 5.28 12.51 -18.16
N ASN A 591 4.00 12.86 -17.92
CA ASN A 591 3.46 14.17 -18.28
C ASN A 591 3.92 15.31 -17.36
N SER A 592 4.21 15.01 -16.10
CA SER A 592 4.61 16.02 -15.10
C SER A 592 6.12 16.27 -15.07
N ASN A 593 6.93 15.28 -15.48
CA ASN A 593 8.37 15.36 -15.50
C ASN A 593 8.94 15.01 -16.89
N PRO A 594 9.33 16.01 -17.69
CA PRO A 594 9.78 15.80 -19.08
C PRO A 594 11.11 15.05 -19.20
N ASP A 595 11.85 14.86 -18.09
CA ASP A 595 13.11 14.11 -18.08
C ASP A 595 12.88 12.60 -17.83
N ILE A 596 11.65 12.17 -17.51
CA ILE A 596 11.30 10.76 -17.32
C ILE A 596 10.99 10.09 -18.66
N ILE A 597 11.55 8.90 -18.85
CA ILE A 597 11.44 8.11 -20.08
C ILE A 597 10.57 6.89 -19.80
N GLN A 598 9.65 6.62 -20.73
CA GLN A 598 8.80 5.44 -20.68
C GLN A 598 9.63 4.15 -20.85
N ASN A 599 9.18 3.07 -20.21
CA ASN A 599 9.75 1.74 -20.39
C ASN A 599 9.59 1.28 -21.86
N PRO A 600 10.61 0.63 -22.46
CA PRO A 600 10.54 0.20 -23.85
C PRO A 600 9.30 -0.67 -24.11
N GLY A 601 8.56 -0.37 -25.18
CA GLY A 601 7.35 -1.10 -25.58
C GLY A 601 6.03 -0.40 -25.23
N TYR A 602 6.05 0.52 -24.25
CA TYR A 602 4.88 1.27 -23.78
C TYR A 602 4.72 2.68 -24.35
#